data_AF-A0A2H6LB75-F1
#
_entry.id   AF-A0A2H6LB75-F1
#
_cell.length_a   1.000
_cell.length_b   1.000
_cell.length_c   1.000
_cell.angle_alpha   90.00
_cell.angle_beta   90.00
_cell.angle_gamma   90.00
#
_symmetry.space_group_name_H-M   'P 1'
#
loop_
_entity.id
_entity.type
_entity.pdbx_description
1 polymer ?
#
loop_
_entity_poly.entity_id
_entity_poly.type
_entity_poly.pdbx_seq_one_letter_code
_entity_poly.pdbx_strand_id
1 'polypeptide(L)'
;MKKLLKYLSLGLLSTVLSATPSWGAERISLFYPPFGEFSLSTDALEAFAKEGKITGELDTYAQRATPQQLAQLRELLQQRFSATPTLVSQFTYSPIGEQVVKRLGELILTESRQNGFYALRAAFILAAADSKEGLTVVNIIRKFPSPTIKLNFEEGIKIVNNLSELLKDRDAAVAFLQKQAIAQTSDANIDFSQKPDLRQPGKLQFQKLYFELNDAKRDRRLPVDVYVPQTKSPTPFPLIVISHGLASDRYALAYLAQHLVSYGFAVAVLEHPGSNAERFQQYFAGLAGPPQPREFIDRPLDVKFVLDELQRLETFNSSLKGKLNFQQVGLIGHSFGGYTVLTLAGAKLNFAQLRRDCYPNRSLNLSLLLQCQAAELPPTDYALQDPRIKAVMAINPINSSVLGETGISQIKVPAMLVTGSQDIFAPAIPEQIRPFTWLAEPNKYLVLIENATHFSALQESTPENNVLPVPSGLLGPDPAPVYSYLKALSVAFMETNLLNNDEYRPYLQPAYTQYISQAPLNMTLLSSLSTEQLAQALKNGTNKKSK
;
A
#
# COMPACT_ATOMS: atom_id res chain seq x y z
N MET A 1 -24.28 53.72 -7.25
CA MET A 1 -24.17 52.62 -6.25
C MET A 1 -25.51 52.02 -5.81
N LYS A 2 -26.50 52.80 -5.33
CA LYS A 2 -27.78 52.24 -4.84
C LYS A 2 -28.60 51.41 -5.86
N LYS A 3 -28.57 51.75 -7.15
CA LYS A 3 -29.20 50.93 -8.22
C LYS A 3 -28.45 49.63 -8.49
N LEU A 4 -27.11 49.68 -8.54
CA LEU A 4 -26.26 48.51 -8.78
C LEU A 4 -26.39 47.46 -7.67
N LEU A 5 -26.46 47.90 -6.41
CA LEU A 5 -26.69 47.04 -5.25
C LEU A 5 -28.07 46.35 -5.29
N LYS A 6 -29.09 47.06 -5.79
CA LYS A 6 -30.46 46.55 -5.94
C LYS A 6 -30.55 45.46 -7.01
N TYR A 7 -29.84 45.62 -8.13
CA TYR A 7 -29.76 44.60 -9.19
C TYR A 7 -28.88 43.41 -8.77
N LEU A 8 -27.80 43.62 -8.01
CA LEU A 8 -27.03 42.52 -7.41
C LEU A 8 -27.86 41.72 -6.40
N SER A 9 -28.66 42.38 -5.56
CA SER A 9 -29.54 41.68 -4.60
C SER A 9 -30.69 40.93 -5.28
N LEU A 10 -31.24 41.46 -6.38
CA LEU A 10 -32.29 40.78 -7.16
C LEU A 10 -31.73 39.61 -7.99
N GLY A 11 -30.50 39.74 -8.52
CA GLY A 11 -29.78 38.64 -9.19
C GLY A 11 -29.48 37.50 -8.22
N LEU A 12 -28.94 37.79 -7.04
CA LEU A 12 -28.68 36.80 -5.98
C LEU A 12 -29.96 36.16 -5.43
N LEU A 13 -31.06 36.91 -5.25
CA LEU A 13 -32.34 36.32 -4.84
C LEU A 13 -32.95 35.43 -5.92
N SER A 14 -32.81 35.78 -7.21
CA SER A 14 -33.35 34.96 -8.29
C SER A 14 -32.65 33.61 -8.41
N THR A 15 -31.33 33.54 -8.17
CA THR A 15 -30.57 32.27 -8.13
C THR A 15 -30.89 31.41 -6.92
N VAL A 16 -31.31 32.01 -5.79
CA VAL A 16 -31.68 31.27 -4.57
C VAL A 16 -33.13 30.77 -4.63
N LEU A 17 -34.02 31.48 -5.33
CA LEU A 17 -35.43 31.10 -5.48
C LEU A 17 -35.71 30.11 -6.62
N SER A 18 -34.79 29.94 -7.57
CA SER A 18 -34.86 28.88 -8.60
C SER A 18 -34.05 27.63 -8.24
N ALA A 19 -33.43 27.57 -7.06
CA ALA A 19 -32.84 26.35 -6.55
C ALA A 19 -33.97 25.41 -6.08
N THR A 20 -34.59 24.72 -7.03
CA THR A 20 -35.37 23.52 -6.68
C THR A 20 -34.47 22.60 -5.88
N PRO A 21 -34.89 22.05 -4.73
CA PRO A 21 -34.09 21.05 -4.03
C PRO A 21 -33.70 19.99 -5.06
N SER A 22 -32.40 19.81 -5.33
CA SER A 22 -32.00 18.78 -6.29
C SER A 22 -32.44 17.46 -5.68
N TRP A 23 -33.47 16.86 -6.27
CA TRP A 23 -33.97 15.59 -5.78
C TRP A 23 -32.85 14.56 -5.90
N GLY A 24 -32.62 13.84 -4.82
CA GLY A 24 -31.73 12.69 -4.81
C GLY A 24 -32.21 11.61 -5.77
N ALA A 25 -31.39 10.60 -6.02
CA ALA A 25 -31.86 9.48 -6.82
C ALA A 25 -33.04 8.76 -6.14
N GLU A 26 -34.14 8.66 -6.87
CA GLU A 26 -35.35 7.95 -6.47
C GLU A 26 -35.33 6.50 -6.98
N ARG A 27 -34.54 6.25 -8.03
CA ARG A 27 -34.45 4.95 -8.69
C ARG A 27 -33.00 4.60 -9.04
N ILE A 28 -32.71 3.31 -8.97
CA ILE A 28 -31.52 2.69 -9.58
C ILE A 28 -32.04 1.83 -10.73
N SER A 29 -31.39 1.90 -11.89
CA SER A 29 -31.73 1.05 -13.03
C SER A 29 -30.50 0.42 -13.67
N LEU A 30 -30.69 -0.77 -14.23
CA LEU A 30 -29.68 -1.58 -14.91
C LEU A 30 -30.31 -2.15 -16.17
N PHE A 31 -29.72 -1.85 -17.34
CA PHE A 31 -30.14 -2.48 -18.59
C PHE A 31 -29.36 -3.76 -18.81
N TYR A 32 -30.04 -4.91 -18.89
CA TYR A 32 -29.42 -6.22 -19.11
C TYR A 32 -29.95 -6.85 -20.40
N PRO A 33 -29.23 -6.74 -21.52
CA PRO A 33 -29.66 -7.29 -22.80
C PRO A 33 -29.69 -8.83 -22.82
N PRO A 34 -30.63 -9.48 -23.52
CA PRO A 34 -31.82 -8.92 -24.20
C PRO A 34 -33.04 -8.76 -23.26
N PHE A 35 -32.87 -8.92 -21.95
CA PHE A 35 -33.96 -9.05 -20.96
C PHE A 35 -34.58 -7.71 -20.51
N GLY A 36 -34.03 -6.56 -20.94
CA GLY A 36 -34.63 -5.25 -20.73
C GLY A 36 -34.03 -4.46 -19.56
N GLU A 37 -34.75 -3.44 -19.10
CA GLU A 37 -34.35 -2.58 -17.98
C GLU A 37 -34.93 -3.10 -16.66
N PHE A 38 -34.04 -3.36 -15.72
CA PHE A 38 -34.35 -3.66 -14.33
C PHE A 38 -34.26 -2.37 -13.54
N SER A 39 -35.25 -2.09 -12.70
CA SER A 39 -35.28 -0.89 -11.87
C SER A 39 -35.68 -1.23 -10.43
N LEU A 40 -35.11 -0.49 -9.49
CA LEU A 40 -35.31 -0.64 -8.06
C LEU A 40 -35.44 0.76 -7.45
N SER A 41 -36.49 0.99 -6.66
CA SER A 41 -36.69 2.25 -5.96
C SER A 41 -35.73 2.40 -4.77
N THR A 42 -35.26 3.62 -4.53
CA THR A 42 -34.41 3.93 -3.36
C THR A 42 -35.18 3.70 -2.06
N ASP A 43 -36.49 3.93 -2.05
CA ASP A 43 -37.38 3.67 -0.91
C ASP A 43 -37.41 2.18 -0.53
N ALA A 44 -37.48 1.27 -1.50
CA ALA A 44 -37.45 -0.17 -1.23
C ALA A 44 -36.09 -0.62 -0.67
N LEU A 45 -34.98 -0.07 -1.18
CA LEU A 45 -33.64 -0.32 -0.65
C LEU A 45 -33.48 0.20 0.78
N GLU A 46 -34.01 1.39 1.07
CA GLU A 46 -33.95 2.00 2.39
C GLU A 46 -34.80 1.23 3.41
N ALA A 47 -36.01 0.81 3.05
CA ALA A 47 -36.86 -0.04 3.89
C ALA A 47 -36.20 -1.39 4.18
N PHE A 48 -35.52 -1.98 3.20
CA PHE A 48 -34.76 -3.21 3.39
C PHE A 48 -33.54 -3.00 4.30
N ALA A 49 -32.77 -1.93 4.09
CA ALA A 49 -31.62 -1.60 4.90
C ALA A 49 -32.00 -1.34 6.36
N LYS A 50 -32.98 -0.45 6.61
CA LYS A 50 -33.36 -0.03 7.97
C LYS A 50 -34.22 -1.07 8.68
N GLU A 51 -35.26 -1.58 8.01
CA GLU A 51 -36.30 -2.38 8.65
C GLU A 51 -36.22 -3.87 8.31
N GLY A 52 -35.46 -4.24 7.28
CA GLY A 52 -35.42 -5.62 6.75
C GLY A 52 -36.66 -5.99 5.95
N LYS A 53 -37.51 -5.00 5.64
CA LYS A 53 -38.73 -5.21 4.87
C LYS A 53 -38.41 -5.24 3.39
N ILE A 54 -38.76 -6.34 2.73
CA ILE A 54 -38.71 -6.48 1.28
C ILE A 54 -40.03 -5.93 0.75
N THR A 55 -39.96 -4.90 -0.09
CA THR A 55 -41.14 -4.17 -0.60
C THR A 55 -40.98 -3.84 -2.08
N GLY A 56 -42.10 -3.61 -2.76
CA GLY A 56 -42.13 -3.16 -4.15
C GLY A 56 -41.34 -4.08 -5.09
N GLU A 57 -40.51 -3.47 -5.94
CA GLU A 57 -39.71 -4.20 -6.94
C GLU A 57 -38.63 -5.09 -6.31
N LEU A 58 -38.21 -4.83 -5.07
CA LEU A 58 -37.18 -5.62 -4.39
C LEU A 58 -37.62 -7.08 -4.17
N ASP A 59 -38.91 -7.32 -3.98
CA ASP A 59 -39.46 -8.68 -3.79
C ASP A 59 -39.14 -9.60 -4.97
N THR A 60 -39.31 -9.09 -6.19
CA THR A 60 -39.03 -9.84 -7.42
C THR A 60 -37.56 -10.24 -7.53
N TYR A 61 -36.63 -9.39 -7.06
CA TYR A 61 -35.20 -9.69 -7.06
C TYR A 61 -34.81 -10.60 -5.88
N ALA A 62 -35.39 -10.36 -4.71
CA ALA A 62 -35.08 -11.12 -3.50
C ALA A 62 -35.45 -12.60 -3.62
N GLN A 63 -36.51 -12.94 -4.34
CA GLN A 63 -36.90 -14.32 -4.64
C GLN A 63 -35.83 -15.11 -5.41
N ARG A 64 -34.88 -14.43 -6.06
CA ARG A 64 -33.78 -15.05 -6.82
C ARG A 64 -32.45 -15.08 -6.06
N ALA A 65 -32.39 -14.49 -4.87
CA ALA A 65 -31.21 -14.43 -4.03
C ALA A 65 -31.29 -15.46 -2.89
N THR A 66 -30.15 -15.96 -2.42
CA THR A 66 -30.10 -16.80 -1.22
C THR A 66 -30.29 -15.96 0.05
N PRO A 67 -30.77 -16.54 1.16
CA PRO A 67 -30.84 -15.84 2.44
C PRO A 67 -29.50 -15.21 2.86
N GLN A 68 -28.38 -15.88 2.57
CA GLN A 68 -27.04 -15.39 2.85
C GLN A 68 -26.70 -14.16 2.00
N GLN A 69 -27.04 -14.16 0.71
CA GLN A 69 -26.82 -13.01 -0.18
C GLN A 69 -27.65 -11.79 0.26
N LEU A 70 -28.90 -12.01 0.67
CA LEU A 70 -29.75 -10.94 1.19
C LEU A 70 -29.21 -10.37 2.50
N ALA A 71 -28.70 -11.23 3.40
CA ALA A 71 -28.06 -10.79 4.63
C ALA A 71 -26.81 -9.95 4.35
N GLN A 72 -25.93 -10.40 3.46
CA GLN A 72 -24.72 -9.66 3.06
C GLN A 72 -25.05 -8.32 2.39
N LEU A 73 -26.07 -8.29 1.53
CA LEU A 73 -26.53 -7.04 0.92
C LEU A 73 -27.04 -6.07 1.98
N ARG A 74 -27.85 -6.55 2.94
CA ARG A 74 -28.37 -5.71 4.02
C ARG A 74 -27.25 -5.15 4.89
N GLU A 75 -26.28 -5.99 5.25
CA GLU A 75 -25.09 -5.58 6.00
C GLU A 75 -24.32 -4.47 5.26
N LEU A 76 -24.07 -4.66 3.95
CA LEU A 76 -23.41 -3.64 3.12
C LEU A 76 -24.19 -2.31 3.07
N LEU A 77 -25.52 -2.36 2.95
CA LEU A 77 -26.37 -1.17 2.92
C LEU A 77 -26.39 -0.43 4.27
N GLN A 78 -26.23 -1.16 5.38
CA GLN A 78 -26.16 -0.62 6.75
C GLN A 78 -24.76 -0.13 7.13
N GLN A 79 -23.72 -0.53 6.39
CA GLN A 79 -22.35 -0.15 6.68
C GLN A 79 -22.19 1.38 6.65
N ARG A 80 -21.86 1.96 7.80
CA ARG A 80 -21.56 3.39 7.96
C ARG A 80 -20.06 3.59 7.99
N PHE A 81 -19.54 4.33 7.01
CA PHE A 81 -18.14 4.69 6.96
C PHE A 81 -17.89 5.94 7.80
N SER A 82 -16.97 5.86 8.76
CA SER A 82 -16.58 7.00 9.59
C SER A 82 -15.57 7.86 8.84
N ALA A 83 -16.05 8.97 8.26
CA ALA A 83 -15.21 9.94 7.58
C ALA A 83 -15.83 11.34 7.69
N THR A 84 -15.00 12.36 7.93
CA THR A 84 -15.48 13.75 7.95
C THR A 84 -15.75 14.23 6.52
N PRO A 85 -16.65 15.23 6.32
CA PRO A 85 -16.88 15.82 5.00
C PRO A 85 -15.60 16.37 4.37
N THR A 86 -14.72 16.94 5.20
CA THR A 86 -13.42 17.46 4.76
C THR A 86 -12.52 16.33 4.28
N LEU A 87 -12.42 15.21 5.00
CA LEU A 87 -11.63 14.05 4.56
C LEU A 87 -12.15 13.52 3.22
N VAL A 88 -13.46 13.32 3.09
CA VAL A 88 -14.08 12.85 1.84
C VAL A 88 -13.83 13.83 0.69
N SER A 89 -13.99 15.13 0.95
CA SER A 89 -13.68 16.17 -0.04
C SER A 89 -12.21 16.09 -0.46
N GLN A 90 -11.26 16.18 0.47
CA GLN A 90 -9.83 16.12 0.18
C GLN A 90 -9.42 14.83 -0.53
N PHE A 91 -10.01 13.68 -0.18
CA PHE A 91 -9.78 12.44 -0.91
C PHE A 91 -10.28 12.54 -2.35
N THR A 92 -11.55 12.90 -2.57
CA THR A 92 -12.17 12.92 -3.91
C THR A 92 -11.59 14.00 -4.85
N TYR A 93 -10.90 15.02 -4.31
CA TYR A 93 -10.12 16.02 -5.06
C TYR A 93 -8.62 15.67 -5.18
N SER A 94 -8.12 14.66 -4.48
CA SER A 94 -6.75 14.19 -4.65
C SER A 94 -6.56 13.55 -6.02
N PRO A 95 -5.33 13.51 -6.58
CA PRO A 95 -5.07 12.83 -7.85
C PRO A 95 -5.53 11.36 -7.87
N ILE A 96 -5.28 10.62 -6.79
CA ILE A 96 -5.70 9.21 -6.68
C ILE A 96 -7.22 9.10 -6.56
N GLY A 97 -7.84 9.88 -5.66
CA GLY A 97 -9.28 9.82 -5.45
C GLY A 97 -10.07 10.30 -6.66
N GLU A 98 -9.56 11.27 -7.43
CA GLU A 98 -10.16 11.67 -8.70
C GLU A 98 -10.23 10.50 -9.69
N GLN A 99 -9.14 9.74 -9.86
CA GLN A 99 -9.15 8.57 -10.75
C GLN A 99 -10.10 7.47 -10.24
N VAL A 100 -10.11 7.22 -8.93
CA VAL A 100 -11.02 6.23 -8.31
C VAL A 100 -12.48 6.62 -8.55
N VAL A 101 -12.87 7.87 -8.24
CA VAL A 101 -14.25 8.32 -8.41
C VAL A 101 -14.63 8.37 -9.89
N LYS A 102 -13.71 8.73 -10.78
CA LYS A 102 -13.94 8.74 -12.23
C LYS A 102 -14.21 7.34 -12.76
N ARG A 103 -13.45 6.35 -12.27
CA ARG A 103 -13.63 4.93 -12.59
C ARG A 103 -14.94 4.38 -12.03
N LEU A 104 -15.31 4.73 -10.81
CA LEU A 104 -16.64 4.43 -10.26
C LEU A 104 -17.75 5.07 -11.09
N GLY A 105 -17.53 6.28 -11.62
CA GLY A 105 -18.44 6.98 -12.51
C GLY A 105 -18.61 6.33 -13.88
N GLU A 106 -17.75 5.40 -14.30
CA GLU A 106 -17.96 4.60 -15.52
C GLU A 106 -18.96 3.45 -15.27
N LEU A 107 -19.07 3.01 -14.01
CA LEU A 107 -20.05 2.03 -13.55
C LEU A 107 -21.38 2.68 -13.15
N ILE A 108 -21.32 3.79 -12.43
CA ILE A 108 -22.47 4.50 -11.87
C ILE A 108 -22.69 5.76 -12.70
N LEU A 109 -23.65 5.71 -13.62
CA LEU A 109 -23.97 6.77 -14.57
C LEU A 109 -25.14 7.63 -14.07
N THR A 110 -25.23 8.85 -14.59
CA THR A 110 -26.43 9.68 -14.48
C THR A 110 -27.58 9.15 -15.34
N GLU A 111 -28.78 9.71 -15.19
CA GLU A 111 -29.94 9.35 -16.00
C GLU A 111 -29.70 9.53 -17.52
N SER A 112 -28.94 10.57 -17.88
CA SER A 112 -28.49 10.85 -19.25
C SER A 112 -27.37 9.94 -19.74
N ARG A 113 -27.01 8.89 -18.97
CA ARG A 113 -25.92 7.94 -19.24
C ARG A 113 -24.54 8.60 -19.32
N GLN A 114 -24.35 9.74 -18.67
CA GLN A 114 -23.02 10.36 -18.53
C GLN A 114 -22.27 9.74 -17.36
N ASN A 115 -20.93 9.81 -17.40
CA ASN A 115 -20.08 9.36 -16.30
C ASN A 115 -20.49 10.06 -15.00
N GLY A 116 -20.77 9.29 -13.95
CA GLY A 116 -21.29 9.80 -12.68
C GLY A 116 -20.26 10.49 -11.79
N PHE A 117 -19.04 10.74 -12.25
CA PHE A 117 -17.94 11.33 -11.46
C PHE A 117 -18.36 12.54 -10.62
N TYR A 118 -18.91 13.59 -11.23
CA TYR A 118 -19.33 14.79 -10.50
C TYR A 118 -20.49 14.50 -9.53
N ALA A 119 -21.41 13.63 -9.93
CA ALA A 119 -22.56 13.24 -9.13
C ALA A 119 -22.14 12.41 -7.90
N LEU A 120 -21.24 11.44 -8.08
CA LEU A 120 -20.63 10.64 -7.01
C LEU A 120 -19.83 11.50 -6.05
N ARG A 121 -18.98 12.40 -6.57
CA ARG A 121 -18.20 13.32 -5.74
C ARG A 121 -19.12 14.16 -4.84
N ALA A 122 -20.15 14.76 -5.41
CA ALA A 122 -21.14 15.52 -4.65
C ALA A 122 -21.87 14.64 -3.62
N ALA A 123 -22.32 13.45 -4.03
CA ALA A 123 -23.03 12.50 -3.17
C ALA A 123 -22.20 12.06 -1.97
N PHE A 124 -20.92 11.71 -2.18
CA PHE A 124 -20.03 11.31 -1.09
C PHE A 124 -19.82 12.44 -0.07
N ILE A 125 -19.58 13.67 -0.53
CA ILE A 125 -19.37 14.83 0.35
C ILE A 125 -20.65 15.16 1.13
N LEU A 126 -21.80 15.21 0.45
CA LEU A 126 -23.10 15.49 1.07
C LEU A 126 -23.56 14.39 2.03
N ALA A 127 -23.27 13.12 1.72
CA ALA A 127 -23.58 12.00 2.60
C ALA A 127 -22.72 12.04 3.87
N ALA A 128 -21.42 12.33 3.74
CA ALA A 128 -20.54 12.51 4.89
C ALA A 128 -20.93 13.73 5.76
N ALA A 129 -21.52 14.78 5.17
CA ALA A 129 -22.02 15.96 5.88
C ALA A 129 -23.36 15.73 6.59
N ASP A 130 -24.04 14.62 6.31
CA ASP A 130 -25.29 14.27 6.95
C ASP A 130 -25.03 13.66 8.33
N SER A 131 -25.30 14.42 9.40
CA SER A 131 -25.04 13.96 10.77
C SER A 131 -25.91 12.77 11.19
N LYS A 132 -27.09 12.60 10.59
CA LYS A 132 -28.03 11.52 10.93
C LYS A 132 -27.62 10.23 10.25
N GLU A 133 -27.60 10.23 8.92
CA GLU A 133 -27.39 9.02 8.12
C GLU A 133 -25.90 8.74 7.89
N GLY A 134 -25.07 9.78 7.73
CA GLY A 134 -23.63 9.66 7.46
C GLY A 134 -23.32 9.03 6.11
N LEU A 135 -22.06 8.62 5.92
CA LEU A 135 -21.61 7.98 4.69
C LEU A 135 -22.03 6.51 4.64
N THR A 136 -23.26 6.25 4.20
CA THR A 136 -23.83 4.91 3.92
C THR A 136 -24.19 4.79 2.44
N VAL A 137 -24.28 3.56 1.91
CA VAL A 137 -24.65 3.34 0.50
C VAL A 137 -26.01 3.97 0.18
N VAL A 138 -27.00 3.78 1.05
CA VAL A 138 -28.36 4.34 0.88
C VAL A 138 -28.32 5.87 0.86
N ASN A 139 -27.57 6.49 1.78
CA ASN A 139 -27.49 7.95 1.81
C ASN A 139 -26.73 8.51 0.60
N ILE A 140 -25.70 7.81 0.10
CA ILE A 140 -25.00 8.19 -1.13
C ILE A 140 -25.97 8.19 -2.32
N ILE A 141 -26.83 7.18 -2.45
CA ILE A 141 -27.89 7.14 -3.48
C ILE A 141 -28.83 8.35 -3.31
N ARG A 142 -29.29 8.62 -2.09
CA ARG A 142 -30.16 9.77 -1.77
C ARG A 142 -29.53 11.14 -1.99
N LYS A 143 -28.20 11.26 -1.96
CA LYS A 143 -27.49 12.51 -2.24
C LYS A 143 -26.96 12.58 -3.67
N PHE A 144 -27.19 11.56 -4.50
CA PHE A 144 -26.78 11.55 -5.89
C PHE A 144 -27.65 12.52 -6.72
N PRO A 145 -27.08 13.58 -7.33
CA PRO A 145 -27.83 14.66 -7.97
C PRO A 145 -28.34 14.27 -9.38
N SER A 146 -29.12 13.19 -9.47
CA SER A 146 -29.78 12.69 -10.68
C SER A 146 -31.00 11.87 -10.26
N PRO A 147 -32.19 12.03 -10.87
CA PRO A 147 -33.41 11.31 -10.48
C PRO A 147 -33.24 9.78 -10.54
N THR A 148 -32.50 9.32 -11.55
CA THR A 148 -32.17 7.91 -11.76
C THR A 148 -30.65 7.72 -11.76
N ILE A 149 -30.15 6.73 -11.03
CA ILE A 149 -28.80 6.17 -11.18
C ILE A 149 -28.87 5.05 -12.21
N LYS A 150 -28.07 5.12 -13.27
CA LYS A 150 -27.97 4.06 -14.27
C LYS A 150 -26.69 3.26 -14.08
N LEU A 151 -26.80 1.96 -13.85
CA LEU A 151 -25.67 1.06 -13.75
C LEU A 151 -25.23 0.60 -15.15
N ASN A 152 -23.94 0.72 -15.43
CA ASN A 152 -23.34 0.24 -16.66
C ASN A 152 -23.08 -1.26 -16.58
N PHE A 153 -23.96 -2.06 -17.18
CA PHE A 153 -23.88 -3.52 -17.14
C PHE A 153 -22.57 -4.07 -17.71
N GLU A 154 -22.14 -3.57 -18.88
CA GLU A 154 -20.91 -4.05 -19.53
C GLU A 154 -19.68 -3.79 -18.66
N GLU A 155 -19.63 -2.61 -18.02
CA GLU A 155 -18.53 -2.28 -17.11
C GLU A 155 -18.58 -3.10 -15.82
N GLY A 156 -19.78 -3.34 -15.29
CA GLY A 156 -19.98 -4.23 -14.14
C GLY A 156 -19.45 -5.64 -14.39
N ILE A 157 -19.74 -6.22 -15.55
CA ILE A 157 -19.24 -7.54 -15.94
C ILE A 157 -17.72 -7.55 -16.06
N LYS A 158 -17.11 -6.51 -16.66
CA LYS A 158 -15.64 -6.40 -16.75
C LYS A 158 -15.00 -6.36 -15.36
N ILE A 159 -15.54 -5.56 -14.45
CA ILE A 159 -15.02 -5.46 -13.07
C ILE A 159 -15.10 -6.82 -12.36
N VAL A 160 -16.24 -7.51 -12.46
CA VAL A 160 -16.43 -8.83 -11.83
C VAL A 160 -15.48 -9.88 -12.42
N ASN A 161 -15.30 -9.89 -13.74
CA ASN A 161 -14.38 -10.81 -14.41
C ASN A 161 -12.92 -10.53 -14.00
N ASN A 162 -12.50 -9.27 -14.03
CA ASN A 162 -11.14 -8.87 -13.64
C ASN A 162 -10.83 -9.21 -12.17
N LEU A 163 -11.77 -8.98 -11.25
CA LEU A 163 -11.61 -9.36 -9.85
C LEU A 163 -11.52 -10.87 -9.68
N SER A 164 -12.37 -11.62 -10.40
CA SER A 164 -12.37 -13.08 -10.36
C SER A 164 -11.06 -13.67 -10.90
N GLU A 165 -10.52 -13.10 -11.98
CA GLU A 165 -9.21 -13.47 -12.53
C GLU A 165 -8.09 -13.16 -11.55
N LEU A 166 -8.08 -11.96 -10.94
CA LEU A 166 -7.07 -11.56 -9.96
C LEU A 166 -7.03 -12.51 -8.75
N LEU A 167 -8.19 -12.89 -8.22
CA LEU A 167 -8.28 -13.84 -7.10
C LEU A 167 -7.79 -15.24 -7.50
N LYS A 168 -8.14 -15.72 -8.71
CA LYS A 168 -7.66 -17.01 -9.23
C LYS A 168 -6.16 -17.01 -9.43
N ASP A 169 -5.62 -15.95 -10.03
CA ASP A 169 -4.20 -15.78 -10.28
C ASP A 169 -3.42 -15.75 -8.96
N ARG A 170 -3.92 -15.01 -7.96
CA ARG A 170 -3.37 -15.01 -6.59
C ARG A 170 -3.28 -16.43 -6.05
N ASP A 171 -4.39 -17.16 -6.02
CA ASP A 171 -4.44 -18.51 -5.43
C ASP A 171 -3.52 -19.49 -6.19
N ALA A 172 -3.46 -19.37 -7.51
CA ALA A 172 -2.58 -20.20 -8.35
C ALA A 172 -1.10 -19.88 -8.10
N ALA A 173 -0.75 -18.60 -7.97
CA ALA A 173 0.61 -18.15 -7.67
C ALA A 173 1.05 -18.61 -6.26
N VAL A 174 0.22 -18.43 -5.23
CA VAL A 174 0.52 -18.89 -3.86
C VAL A 174 0.78 -20.39 -3.85
N ALA A 175 -0.14 -21.19 -4.40
CA ALA A 175 0.00 -22.64 -4.45
C ALA A 175 1.22 -23.10 -5.28
N PHE A 176 1.56 -22.37 -6.34
CA PHE A 176 2.75 -22.65 -7.14
C PHE A 176 4.05 -22.34 -6.38
N LEU A 177 4.12 -21.19 -5.72
CA LEU A 177 5.29 -20.77 -4.96
C LEU A 177 5.59 -21.72 -3.80
N GLN A 178 4.56 -22.19 -3.09
CA GLN A 178 4.71 -23.23 -2.06
C GLN A 178 5.35 -24.51 -2.64
N LYS A 179 4.89 -24.96 -3.81
CA LYS A 179 5.46 -26.15 -4.48
C LYS A 179 6.90 -25.92 -4.92
N GLN A 180 7.22 -24.74 -5.44
CA GLN A 180 8.59 -24.39 -5.82
C GLN A 180 9.52 -24.32 -4.62
N ALA A 181 9.07 -23.80 -3.48
CA ALA A 181 9.86 -23.76 -2.26
C ALA A 181 10.19 -25.16 -1.74
N ILE A 182 9.26 -26.12 -1.84
CA ILE A 182 9.51 -27.53 -1.51
C ILE A 182 10.52 -28.17 -2.49
N ALA A 183 10.47 -27.79 -3.77
CA ALA A 183 11.38 -28.31 -4.79
C ALA A 183 12.80 -27.71 -4.70
N GLN A 184 12.95 -26.54 -4.11
CA GLN A 184 14.27 -25.95 -3.85
C GLN A 184 14.97 -26.74 -2.74
N THR A 185 16.14 -27.28 -3.05
CA THR A 185 16.96 -28.05 -2.11
C THR A 185 17.19 -27.24 -0.84
N SER A 186 16.63 -27.74 0.27
CA SER A 186 16.99 -27.33 1.62
C SER A 186 17.95 -28.36 2.19
N ASP A 187 18.89 -27.94 3.03
CA ASP A 187 19.68 -28.88 3.81
C ASP A 187 18.76 -29.55 4.85
N ALA A 188 18.18 -30.70 4.46
CA ALA A 188 17.18 -31.43 5.24
C ALA A 188 17.69 -31.92 6.62
N ASN A 189 18.97 -31.72 6.93
CA ASN A 189 19.64 -32.20 8.15
C ASN A 189 19.85 -31.10 9.21
N ILE A 190 19.31 -29.89 9.03
CA ILE A 190 19.49 -28.81 10.01
C ILE A 190 18.37 -28.87 11.06
N ASP A 191 18.73 -29.18 12.30
CA ASP A 191 17.82 -29.06 13.44
C ASP A 191 17.84 -27.61 13.98
N PHE A 192 16.83 -26.82 13.60
CA PHE A 192 16.68 -25.44 14.05
C PHE A 192 16.35 -25.32 15.54
N SER A 193 15.89 -26.37 16.21
CA SER A 193 15.65 -26.35 17.66
C SER A 193 16.94 -26.26 18.47
N GLN A 194 18.06 -26.71 17.89
CA GLN A 194 19.40 -26.64 18.48
C GLN A 194 20.17 -25.37 18.07
N LYS A 195 19.58 -24.53 17.21
CA LYS A 195 20.16 -23.27 16.76
C LYS A 195 19.56 -22.08 17.52
N PRO A 196 20.27 -20.93 17.60
CA PRO A 196 19.70 -19.71 18.15
C PRO A 196 18.39 -19.33 17.46
N ASP A 197 17.35 -19.04 18.25
CA ASP A 197 16.07 -18.54 17.73
C ASP A 197 16.17 -17.04 17.42
N LEU A 198 16.29 -16.72 16.13
CA LEU A 198 16.45 -15.32 15.67
C LEU A 198 15.19 -14.46 15.84
N ARG A 199 14.06 -15.05 16.30
CA ARG A 199 12.85 -14.31 16.66
C ARG A 199 13.01 -13.60 18.01
N GLN A 200 13.90 -14.10 18.87
CA GLN A 200 14.18 -13.52 20.18
C GLN A 200 15.17 -12.37 20.06
N PRO A 201 15.08 -11.32 20.92
CA PRO A 201 16.07 -10.26 20.92
C PRO A 201 17.49 -10.79 21.13
N GLY A 202 18.46 -10.11 20.52
CA GLY A 202 19.88 -10.36 20.73
C GLY A 202 20.35 -9.92 22.13
N LYS A 203 21.65 -10.03 22.38
CA LYS A 203 22.23 -9.85 23.73
C LYS A 203 22.60 -8.41 24.06
N LEU A 204 22.67 -7.53 23.06
CA LEU A 204 23.17 -6.16 23.25
C LEU A 204 22.05 -5.23 23.69
N GLN A 205 22.35 -4.42 24.71
CA GLN A 205 21.56 -3.23 25.03
C GLN A 205 21.88 -2.12 24.03
N PHE A 206 21.03 -1.11 23.94
CA PHE A 206 21.19 -0.02 22.99
C PHE A 206 20.78 1.33 23.56
N GLN A 207 21.28 2.38 22.94
CA GLN A 207 20.85 3.75 23.16
C GLN A 207 20.10 4.25 21.92
N LYS A 208 18.99 4.95 22.13
CA LYS A 208 18.30 5.72 21.10
C LYS A 208 18.76 7.17 21.15
N LEU A 209 19.23 7.70 20.02
CA LEU A 209 19.60 9.09 19.80
C LEU A 209 18.61 9.72 18.82
N TYR A 210 18.31 11.01 18.98
CA TYR A 210 17.46 11.76 18.06
C TYR A 210 18.27 12.86 17.39
N PHE A 211 18.12 12.99 16.08
CA PHE A 211 18.69 14.07 15.28
C PHE A 211 17.61 14.71 14.43
N GLU A 212 17.60 16.03 14.36
CA GLU A 212 16.84 16.77 13.38
C GLU A 212 17.81 17.32 12.33
N LEU A 213 17.86 16.66 11.17
CA LEU A 213 18.80 16.99 10.10
C LEU A 213 18.13 17.94 9.11
N ASN A 214 18.78 19.07 8.80
CA ASN A 214 18.20 20.12 7.96
C ASN A 214 18.87 20.17 6.57
N ASP A 215 18.17 19.70 5.55
CA ASP A 215 18.57 19.89 4.15
C ASP A 215 18.05 21.23 3.64
N ALA A 216 18.83 22.29 3.88
CA ALA A 216 18.49 23.64 3.45
C ALA A 216 18.41 23.80 1.92
N LYS A 217 19.06 22.92 1.13
CA LYS A 217 19.03 23.00 -0.34
C LYS A 217 17.69 22.52 -0.89
N ARG A 218 17.06 21.55 -0.23
CA ARG A 218 15.76 20.99 -0.63
C ARG A 218 14.60 21.49 0.24
N ASP A 219 14.87 22.34 1.22
CA ASP A 219 13.90 22.82 2.23
C ASP A 219 13.21 21.66 2.96
N ARG A 220 14.02 20.73 3.49
CA ARG A 220 13.52 19.53 4.16
C ARG A 220 14.14 19.39 5.54
N ARG A 221 13.27 19.21 6.54
CA ARG A 221 13.65 18.80 7.89
C ARG A 221 13.42 17.31 8.04
N LEU A 222 14.46 16.57 8.43
CA LEU A 222 14.48 15.13 8.50
C LEU A 222 14.74 14.71 9.95
N PRO A 223 13.68 14.48 10.75
CA PRO A 223 13.78 13.74 12.00
C PRO A 223 14.36 12.34 11.75
N VAL A 224 15.37 11.96 12.53
CA VAL A 224 16.02 10.65 12.47
C VAL A 224 16.25 10.11 13.88
N ASP A 225 15.75 8.89 14.10
CA ASP A 225 16.04 8.10 15.28
C ASP A 225 17.22 7.16 14.98
N VAL A 226 18.31 7.27 15.74
CA VAL A 226 19.51 6.42 15.59
C VAL A 226 19.66 5.52 16.81
N TYR A 227 19.52 4.22 16.61
CA TYR A 227 19.70 3.17 17.61
C TYR A 227 21.13 2.65 17.50
N VAL A 228 21.88 2.72 18.61
CA VAL A 228 23.29 2.36 18.65
C VAL A 228 23.53 1.31 19.73
N PRO A 229 24.20 0.17 19.43
CA PRO A 229 24.52 -0.83 20.44
C PRO A 229 25.44 -0.24 21.53
N GLN A 230 25.22 -0.65 22.78
CA GLN A 230 26.05 -0.30 23.93
C GLN A 230 27.02 -1.43 24.24
N THR A 231 28.27 -1.28 23.84
CA THR A 231 29.35 -2.22 24.17
C THR A 231 30.67 -1.47 24.31
N LYS A 232 31.65 -2.11 24.96
CA LYS A 232 33.03 -1.63 25.08
C LYS A 232 33.86 -1.86 23.80
N SER A 233 33.29 -2.52 22.79
CA SER A 233 33.96 -2.77 21.52
C SER A 233 34.37 -1.44 20.85
N PRO A 234 35.62 -1.30 20.38
CA PRO A 234 36.05 -0.14 19.62
C PRO A 234 35.64 -0.21 18.14
N THR A 235 35.06 -1.32 17.69
CA THR A 235 34.72 -1.55 16.28
C THR A 235 33.41 -0.83 15.91
N PRO A 236 33.39 -0.01 14.85
CA PRO A 236 32.16 0.60 14.34
C PRO A 236 31.14 -0.45 13.89
N PHE A 237 29.85 -0.21 14.13
CA PHE A 237 28.78 -1.14 13.77
C PHE A 237 28.35 -0.96 12.32
N PRO A 238 28.00 -2.05 11.61
CA PRO A 238 27.28 -1.96 10.33
C PRO A 238 25.99 -1.17 10.51
N LEU A 239 25.62 -0.37 9.50
CA LEU A 239 24.49 0.54 9.57
C LEU A 239 23.31 0.01 8.75
N ILE A 240 22.14 -0.07 9.36
CA ILE A 240 20.87 -0.31 8.67
C ILE A 240 20.08 1.00 8.63
N VAL A 241 19.53 1.37 7.48
CA VAL A 241 18.57 2.47 7.38
C VAL A 241 17.17 1.93 7.09
N ILE A 242 16.16 2.39 7.83
CA ILE A 242 14.77 1.98 7.65
C ILE A 242 13.93 3.13 7.11
N SER A 243 13.26 2.90 5.97
CA SER A 243 12.33 3.86 5.32
C SER A 243 10.87 3.39 5.43
N HIS A 244 10.01 4.24 5.96
CA HIS A 244 8.58 3.93 6.19
C HIS A 244 7.73 3.95 4.90
N GLY A 245 6.45 3.58 4.97
CA GLY A 245 5.52 3.65 3.83
C GLY A 245 5.02 5.06 3.47
N LEU A 246 4.04 5.15 2.58
CA LEU A 246 3.25 6.37 2.37
C LEU A 246 2.30 6.59 3.57
N ALA A 247 2.12 7.83 4.02
CA ALA A 247 1.26 8.19 5.17
C ALA A 247 1.62 7.45 6.48
N SER A 248 2.86 6.95 6.56
CA SER A 248 3.45 6.28 7.72
C SER A 248 4.52 7.18 8.34
N ASP A 249 5.15 6.75 9.43
CA ASP A 249 6.22 7.47 10.10
C ASP A 249 7.37 6.55 10.53
N ARG A 250 8.38 7.13 11.18
CA ARG A 250 9.54 6.42 11.74
C ARG A 250 9.24 5.42 12.87
N TYR A 251 8.01 5.36 13.40
CA TYR A 251 7.65 4.46 14.49
C TYR A 251 7.12 3.11 14.00
N ALA A 252 6.54 3.07 12.80
CA ALA A 252 5.84 1.89 12.27
C ALA A 252 6.71 0.62 12.17
N LEU A 253 8.03 0.76 12.00
CA LEU A 253 9.00 -0.34 11.96
C LEU A 253 10.03 -0.27 13.11
N ALA A 254 9.75 0.49 14.17
CA ALA A 254 10.68 0.64 15.30
C ALA A 254 10.98 -0.68 16.02
N TYR A 255 10.06 -1.66 15.97
CA TYR A 255 10.31 -3.00 16.50
C TYR A 255 11.44 -3.73 15.76
N LEU A 256 11.60 -3.50 14.44
CA LEU A 256 12.74 -4.04 13.68
C LEU A 256 14.03 -3.33 14.03
N ALA A 257 13.99 -2.00 14.20
CA ALA A 257 15.17 -1.25 14.60
C ALA A 257 15.73 -1.74 15.95
N GLN A 258 14.83 -1.92 16.94
CA GLN A 258 15.17 -2.43 18.27
C GLN A 258 15.68 -3.88 18.21
N HIS A 259 15.13 -4.70 17.33
CA HIS A 259 15.59 -6.07 17.15
C HIS A 259 16.99 -6.10 16.55
N LEU A 260 17.21 -5.43 15.41
CA LEU A 260 18.50 -5.40 14.73
C LEU A 260 19.61 -4.80 15.60
N VAL A 261 19.32 -3.74 16.37
CA VAL A 261 20.33 -3.16 17.26
C VAL A 261 20.76 -4.10 18.39
N SER A 262 19.85 -4.94 18.87
CA SER A 262 20.19 -5.98 19.86
C SER A 262 21.12 -7.08 19.31
N TYR A 263 21.19 -7.21 17.98
CA TYR A 263 22.10 -8.11 17.26
C TYR A 263 23.42 -7.44 16.83
N GLY A 264 23.61 -6.15 17.11
CA GLY A 264 24.88 -5.47 16.83
C GLY A 264 24.92 -4.63 15.55
N PHE A 265 23.76 -4.33 14.96
CA PHE A 265 23.64 -3.33 13.90
C PHE A 265 23.36 -1.95 14.50
N ALA A 266 24.02 -0.89 14.03
CA ALA A 266 23.45 0.44 14.24
C ALA A 266 22.25 0.61 13.30
N VAL A 267 21.19 1.27 13.74
CA VAL A 267 19.97 1.46 12.92
C VAL A 267 19.54 2.91 12.90
N ALA A 268 19.41 3.50 11.71
CA ALA A 268 18.82 4.82 11.52
C ALA A 268 17.41 4.68 10.93
N VAL A 269 16.41 5.28 11.58
CA VAL A 269 15.03 5.33 11.10
C VAL A 269 14.68 6.78 10.83
N LEU A 270 14.43 7.11 9.56
CA LEU A 270 14.21 8.49 9.13
C LEU A 270 12.75 8.76 8.79
N GLU A 271 12.40 10.04 8.85
CA GLU A 271 11.13 10.60 8.43
C GLU A 271 11.22 11.20 7.01
N HIS A 272 10.17 11.04 6.20
CA HIS A 272 10.04 11.67 4.88
C HIS A 272 8.96 12.75 4.86
N PRO A 273 9.29 14.04 5.04
CA PRO A 273 8.33 15.10 5.35
C PRO A 273 7.32 15.41 4.24
N GLY A 274 7.58 15.00 2.99
CA GLY A 274 6.64 15.22 1.89
C GLY A 274 5.60 14.10 1.71
N SER A 275 5.70 13.00 2.46
CA SER A 275 4.83 11.83 2.28
C SER A 275 4.55 11.05 3.58
N ASN A 276 4.93 11.59 4.74
CA ASN A 276 4.70 10.98 6.05
C ASN A 276 3.29 11.20 6.61
N ALA A 277 3.04 10.60 7.77
CA ALA A 277 1.76 10.70 8.46
C ALA A 277 1.32 12.15 8.73
N GLU A 278 2.23 12.99 9.25
CA GLU A 278 1.98 14.41 9.53
C GLU A 278 1.57 15.17 8.26
N ARG A 279 2.26 14.95 7.14
CA ARG A 279 1.91 15.60 5.86
C ARG A 279 0.50 15.26 5.40
N PHE A 280 0.09 14.00 5.55
CA PHE A 280 -1.27 13.60 5.20
C PHE A 280 -2.32 14.13 6.18
N GLN A 281 -2.02 14.21 7.48
CA GLN A 281 -2.90 14.86 8.46
C GLN A 281 -3.13 16.33 8.08
N GLN A 282 -2.06 17.06 7.74
CA GLN A 282 -2.16 18.43 7.24
C GLN A 282 -2.97 18.51 5.94
N TYR A 283 -2.75 17.59 5.00
CA TYR A 283 -3.52 17.54 3.76
C TYR A 283 -5.03 17.35 4.01
N PHE A 284 -5.41 16.36 4.81
CA PHE A 284 -6.82 16.09 5.12
C PHE A 284 -7.46 17.18 5.99
N ALA A 285 -6.66 17.94 6.75
CA ALA A 285 -7.09 19.13 7.46
C ALA A 285 -7.18 20.39 6.57
N GLY A 286 -6.75 20.31 5.29
CA GLY A 286 -6.71 21.46 4.38
C GLY A 286 -5.58 22.45 4.64
N LEU A 287 -4.56 22.05 5.42
CA LEU A 287 -3.39 22.84 5.80
C LEU A 287 -2.19 22.64 4.86
N ALA A 288 -2.26 21.63 3.98
CA ALA A 288 -1.22 21.33 3.00
C ALA A 288 -1.84 20.83 1.68
N GLY A 289 -1.07 20.86 0.59
CA GLY A 289 -1.42 20.18 -0.67
C GLY A 289 -1.11 18.67 -0.61
N PRO A 290 -1.60 17.88 -1.58
CA PRO A 290 -1.35 16.44 -1.63
C PRO A 290 0.16 16.15 -1.74
N PRO A 291 0.61 14.92 -1.41
CA PRO A 291 1.97 14.49 -1.69
C PRO A 291 2.32 14.74 -3.17
N GLN A 292 3.53 15.23 -3.39
CA GLN A 292 3.98 15.64 -4.72
C GLN A 292 4.60 14.45 -5.46
N PRO A 293 4.48 14.36 -6.80
CA PRO A 293 5.20 13.40 -7.63
C PRO A 293 6.71 13.34 -7.34
N ARG A 294 7.28 14.47 -6.93
CA ARG A 294 8.70 14.60 -6.59
C ARG A 294 9.14 13.69 -5.44
N GLU A 295 8.23 13.15 -4.61
CA GLU A 295 8.60 12.21 -3.55
C GLU A 295 9.23 10.91 -4.08
N PHE A 296 9.00 10.54 -5.35
CA PHE A 296 9.73 9.45 -6.01
C PHE A 296 11.23 9.74 -6.17
N ILE A 297 11.64 11.02 -6.10
CA ILE A 297 13.01 11.50 -6.17
C ILE A 297 13.51 11.92 -4.79
N ASP A 298 12.69 12.67 -4.04
CA ASP A 298 13.11 13.26 -2.77
C ASP A 298 13.32 12.21 -1.68
N ARG A 299 12.56 11.10 -1.66
CA ARG A 299 12.73 10.05 -0.64
C ARG A 299 14.08 9.32 -0.73
N PRO A 300 14.54 8.86 -1.92
CA PRO A 300 15.92 8.37 -2.05
C PRO A 300 16.96 9.43 -1.68
N LEU A 301 16.76 10.69 -2.09
CA LEU A 301 17.67 11.78 -1.74
C LEU A 301 17.70 12.07 -0.23
N ASP A 302 16.59 11.90 0.49
CA ASP A 302 16.55 12.00 1.95
C ASP A 302 17.46 10.96 2.61
N VAL A 303 17.41 9.70 2.15
CA VAL A 303 18.30 8.66 2.70
C VAL A 303 19.77 8.98 2.43
N LYS A 304 20.11 9.43 1.22
CA LYS A 304 21.49 9.84 0.86
C LYS A 304 21.97 10.97 1.76
N PHE A 305 21.14 11.99 1.94
CA PHE A 305 21.44 13.13 2.80
C PHE A 305 21.62 12.72 4.27
N VAL A 306 20.74 11.85 4.79
CA VAL A 306 20.87 11.31 6.15
C VAL A 306 22.18 10.53 6.30
N LEU A 307 22.56 9.69 5.34
CA LEU A 307 23.82 8.97 5.38
C LEU A 307 25.03 9.93 5.36
N ASP A 308 25.00 10.98 4.53
CA ASP A 308 26.07 11.99 4.46
C ASP A 308 26.21 12.75 5.81
N GLU A 309 25.09 13.17 6.39
CA GLU A 309 25.10 13.88 7.67
C GLU A 309 25.48 12.98 8.85
N LEU A 310 25.04 11.72 8.88
CA LEU A 310 25.47 10.76 9.89
C LEU A 310 26.98 10.49 9.78
N GLN A 311 27.51 10.40 8.56
CA GLN A 311 28.95 10.24 8.33
C GLN A 311 29.74 11.46 8.80
N ARG A 312 29.20 12.67 8.61
CA ARG A 312 29.78 13.89 9.16
C ARG A 312 29.74 13.89 10.69
N LEU A 313 28.58 13.60 11.29
CA LEU A 313 28.38 13.56 12.74
C LEU A 313 29.27 12.52 13.43
N GLU A 314 29.51 11.38 12.78
CA GLU A 314 30.40 10.32 13.26
C GLU A 314 31.84 10.82 13.50
N THR A 315 32.28 11.91 12.86
CA THR A 315 33.65 12.41 13.08
C THR A 315 33.83 13.24 14.37
N PHE A 316 32.76 13.88 14.89
CA PHE A 316 32.88 14.86 15.99
C PHE A 316 31.80 14.76 17.08
N ASN A 317 30.63 14.19 16.81
CA ASN A 317 29.57 14.04 17.80
C ASN A 317 29.96 12.95 18.80
N SER A 318 30.12 13.30 20.07
CA SER A 318 30.60 12.38 21.12
C SER A 318 29.73 11.12 21.28
N SER A 319 28.43 11.20 20.97
CA SER A 319 27.52 10.05 21.05
C SER A 319 27.63 9.08 19.88
N LEU A 320 28.15 9.52 18.72
CA LEU A 320 28.30 8.71 17.50
C LEU A 320 29.76 8.43 17.12
N LYS A 321 30.72 9.14 17.70
CA LYS A 321 32.12 9.08 17.26
C LYS A 321 32.70 7.67 17.31
N GLY A 322 33.19 7.17 16.17
CA GLY A 322 33.77 5.84 16.03
C GLY A 322 32.73 4.71 15.95
N LYS A 323 31.42 4.99 15.88
CA LYS A 323 30.39 3.96 16.10
C LYS A 323 29.73 3.43 14.84
N LEU A 324 29.80 4.11 13.70
CA LEU A 324 29.05 3.73 12.50
C LEU A 324 30.00 3.34 11.34
N ASN A 325 29.72 2.21 10.69
CA ASN A 325 30.45 1.73 9.51
C ASN A 325 29.67 2.02 8.23
N PHE A 326 30.11 3.03 7.47
CA PHE A 326 29.49 3.41 6.20
C PHE A 326 29.87 2.53 5.00
N GLN A 327 30.74 1.54 5.20
CA GLN A 327 31.11 0.58 4.15
C GLN A 327 30.23 -0.67 4.16
N GLN A 328 29.45 -0.84 5.23
CA GLN A 328 28.48 -1.91 5.43
C GLN A 328 27.12 -1.28 5.73
N VAL A 329 26.48 -0.71 4.70
CA VAL A 329 25.14 -0.14 4.80
C VAL A 329 24.08 -1.06 4.18
N GLY A 330 23.14 -1.52 5.01
CA GLY A 330 21.94 -2.22 4.56
C GLY A 330 20.72 -1.30 4.61
N LEU A 331 19.70 -1.57 3.78
CA LEU A 331 18.43 -0.84 3.82
C LEU A 331 17.23 -1.75 4.03
N ILE A 332 16.23 -1.27 4.76
CA ILE A 332 14.92 -1.89 4.90
C ILE A 332 13.85 -0.87 4.55
N GLY A 333 12.87 -1.24 3.73
CA GLY A 333 11.80 -0.32 3.33
C GLY A 333 10.45 -1.00 3.23
N HIS A 334 9.39 -0.36 3.73
CA HIS A 334 8.00 -0.83 3.55
C HIS A 334 7.26 -0.01 2.49
N SER A 335 6.49 -0.66 1.60
CA SER A 335 5.63 0.03 0.63
C SER A 335 6.39 1.05 -0.22
N PHE A 336 6.11 2.35 -0.07
CA PHE A 336 6.86 3.41 -0.75
C PHE A 336 8.31 3.55 -0.26
N GLY A 337 8.59 3.15 0.99
CA GLY A 337 9.95 2.92 1.48
C GLY A 337 10.61 1.73 0.78
N GLY A 338 9.85 0.70 0.40
CA GLY A 338 10.32 -0.41 -0.42
C GLY A 338 10.80 0.02 -1.80
N TYR A 339 10.06 0.91 -2.48
CA TYR A 339 10.54 1.62 -3.67
C TYR A 339 11.83 2.40 -3.41
N THR A 340 11.87 3.14 -2.29
CA THR A 340 12.98 4.00 -1.91
C THR A 340 14.28 3.19 -1.79
N VAL A 341 14.23 2.02 -1.14
CA VAL A 341 15.44 1.18 -0.99
C VAL A 341 15.85 0.49 -2.28
N LEU A 342 14.91 0.09 -3.14
CA LEU A 342 15.22 -0.53 -4.43
C LEU A 342 15.89 0.47 -5.39
N THR A 343 15.44 1.74 -5.39
CA THR A 343 16.08 2.79 -6.21
C THR A 343 17.48 3.13 -5.72
N LEU A 344 17.70 3.21 -4.40
CA LEU A 344 19.02 3.38 -3.81
C LEU A 344 19.97 2.21 -4.12
N ALA A 345 19.43 1.00 -4.28
CA ALA A 345 20.16 -0.19 -4.69
C ALA A 345 20.52 -0.25 -6.18
N GLY A 346 20.04 0.71 -6.98
CA GLY A 346 20.39 0.86 -8.40
C GLY A 346 19.23 0.69 -9.37
N ALA A 347 18.01 0.40 -8.92
CA ALA A 347 16.88 0.34 -9.82
C ALA A 347 16.51 1.74 -10.35
N LYS A 348 16.57 1.91 -11.67
CA LYS A 348 16.25 3.18 -12.32
C LYS A 348 14.76 3.28 -12.65
N LEU A 349 14.25 4.51 -12.69
CA LEU A 349 12.88 4.78 -13.13
C LEU A 349 12.74 4.43 -14.62
N ASN A 350 11.65 3.77 -14.98
CA ASN A 350 11.31 3.43 -16.35
C ASN A 350 10.10 4.24 -16.83
N PHE A 351 10.36 5.46 -17.28
CA PHE A 351 9.32 6.36 -17.82
C PHE A 351 8.60 5.81 -19.06
N ALA A 352 9.22 4.90 -19.81
CA ALA A 352 8.58 4.29 -20.96
C ALA A 352 7.51 3.26 -20.54
N GLN A 353 7.86 2.38 -19.60
CA GLN A 353 6.92 1.42 -19.00
C GLN A 353 5.81 2.15 -18.25
N LEU A 354 6.18 3.12 -17.40
CA LEU A 354 5.23 3.85 -16.59
C LEU A 354 4.19 4.58 -17.46
N ARG A 355 4.62 5.27 -18.53
CA ARG A 355 3.66 5.93 -19.45
C ARG A 355 2.73 4.94 -20.14
N ARG A 356 3.20 3.74 -20.50
CA ARG A 356 2.36 2.70 -21.11
C ARG A 356 1.27 2.22 -20.15
N ASP A 357 1.62 2.03 -18.87
CA ASP A 357 0.68 1.50 -17.88
C ASP A 357 -0.31 2.58 -17.38
N CYS A 358 0.08 3.86 -17.46
CA CYS A 358 -0.68 4.98 -16.93
C CYS A 358 -1.59 5.72 -17.93
N TYR A 359 -1.40 5.54 -19.25
CA TYR A 359 -2.16 6.30 -20.25
C TYR A 359 -2.71 5.42 -21.39
N PRO A 360 -4.04 5.17 -21.46
CA PRO A 360 -5.05 5.50 -20.46
C PRO A 360 -5.06 4.50 -19.29
N ASN A 361 -5.00 4.98 -18.05
CA ASN A 361 -5.19 4.12 -16.87
C ASN A 361 -6.69 3.90 -16.59
N ARG A 362 -7.12 2.64 -16.60
CA ARG A 362 -8.47 2.20 -16.18
C ARG A 362 -8.43 1.28 -14.96
N SER A 363 -7.30 1.22 -14.28
CA SER A 363 -7.08 0.34 -13.14
C SER A 363 -7.65 0.94 -11.86
N LEU A 364 -8.16 0.06 -10.99
CA LEU A 364 -8.46 0.37 -9.59
C LEU A 364 -7.31 -0.01 -8.65
N ASN A 365 -6.17 -0.44 -9.19
CA ASN A 365 -4.98 -0.77 -8.40
C ASN A 365 -4.36 0.51 -7.83
N LEU A 366 -4.48 0.69 -6.51
CA LEU A 366 -3.98 1.87 -5.80
C LEU A 366 -2.45 2.03 -5.92
N SER A 367 -1.69 0.92 -5.93
CA SER A 367 -0.25 0.95 -6.19
C SER A 367 0.07 1.54 -7.56
N LEU A 368 -0.66 1.12 -8.60
CA LEU A 368 -0.45 1.66 -9.95
C LEU A 368 -0.82 3.15 -10.00
N LEU A 369 -1.94 3.55 -9.40
CA LEU A 369 -2.35 4.97 -9.35
C LEU A 369 -1.30 5.85 -8.67
N LEU A 370 -0.71 5.36 -7.59
CA LEU A 370 0.39 6.03 -6.90
C LEU A 370 1.64 6.11 -7.78
N GLN A 371 2.04 5.00 -8.41
CA GLN A 371 3.18 4.98 -9.34
C GLN A 371 2.98 5.94 -10.52
N CYS A 372 1.75 6.08 -11.03
CA CYS A 372 1.44 6.98 -12.14
C CYS A 372 1.68 8.45 -11.83
N GLN A 373 1.73 8.86 -10.55
CA GLN A 373 2.14 10.22 -10.20
C GLN A 373 3.56 10.51 -10.69
N ALA A 374 4.46 9.53 -10.67
CA ALA A 374 5.82 9.70 -11.17
C ALA A 374 5.88 9.97 -12.69
N ALA A 375 4.80 9.70 -13.44
CA ALA A 375 4.74 10.02 -14.88
C ALA A 375 4.68 11.53 -15.16
N GLU A 376 4.37 12.34 -14.15
CA GLU A 376 4.39 13.81 -14.21
C GLU A 376 5.81 14.39 -14.10
N LEU A 377 6.80 13.57 -13.70
CA LEU A 377 8.18 14.01 -13.59
C LEU A 377 8.84 14.12 -14.98
N PRO A 378 9.80 15.06 -15.16
CA PRO A 378 10.65 15.08 -16.34
C PRO A 378 11.31 13.71 -16.58
N PRO A 379 11.23 13.14 -17.79
CA PRO A 379 11.78 11.81 -18.07
C PRO A 379 13.31 11.87 -18.25
N THR A 380 14.03 12.06 -17.15
CA THR A 380 15.49 12.14 -17.08
C THR A 380 16.08 10.99 -16.28
N ASP A 381 17.36 10.71 -16.47
CA ASP A 381 18.08 9.74 -15.64
C ASP A 381 18.46 10.39 -14.29
N TYR A 382 17.67 10.10 -13.27
CA TYR A 382 17.93 10.59 -11.92
C TYR A 382 19.00 9.73 -11.24
N ALA A 383 20.08 10.37 -10.77
CA ALA A 383 21.18 9.71 -10.06
C ALA A 383 20.80 9.36 -8.61
N LEU A 384 19.90 8.38 -8.44
CA LEU A 384 19.34 8.00 -7.14
C LEU A 384 20.12 6.90 -6.41
N GLN A 385 20.85 6.05 -7.14
CA GLN A 385 21.67 4.99 -6.55
C GLN A 385 22.66 5.57 -5.53
N ASP A 386 22.91 4.85 -4.43
CA ASP A 386 23.97 5.17 -3.48
C ASP A 386 24.98 4.01 -3.36
N PRO A 387 26.28 4.25 -3.63
CA PRO A 387 27.28 3.18 -3.68
C PRO A 387 27.61 2.59 -2.30
N ARG A 388 27.21 3.23 -1.19
CA ARG A 388 27.39 2.69 0.17
C ARG A 388 26.48 1.50 0.44
N ILE A 389 25.36 1.39 -0.28
CA ILE A 389 24.36 0.35 -0.05
C ILE A 389 24.87 -1.00 -0.54
N LYS A 390 24.80 -2.01 0.34
CA LYS A 390 25.32 -3.37 0.08
C LYS A 390 24.27 -4.47 0.18
N ALA A 391 23.10 -4.22 0.76
CA ALA A 391 21.99 -5.18 0.79
C ALA A 391 20.66 -4.44 1.03
N VAL A 392 19.56 -4.94 0.46
CA VAL A 392 18.23 -4.34 0.63
C VAL A 392 17.14 -5.36 0.94
N MET A 393 16.26 -5.02 1.87
CA MET A 393 15.03 -5.74 2.17
C MET A 393 13.83 -4.83 1.90
N ALA A 394 12.99 -5.18 0.93
CA ALA A 394 11.81 -4.43 0.56
C ALA A 394 10.55 -5.21 0.95
N ILE A 395 9.75 -4.65 1.85
CA ILE A 395 8.53 -5.25 2.41
C ILE A 395 7.31 -4.63 1.74
N ASN A 396 6.49 -5.45 1.08
CA ASN A 396 5.33 -5.01 0.28
C ASN A 396 5.64 -3.81 -0.64
N PRO A 397 6.80 -3.76 -1.35
CA PRO A 397 7.18 -2.58 -2.13
C PRO A 397 6.20 -2.29 -3.26
N ILE A 398 5.97 -1.01 -3.56
CA ILE A 398 5.31 -0.54 -4.79
C ILE A 398 6.39 -0.18 -5.82
N ASN A 399 6.54 -0.90 -6.93
CA ASN A 399 7.74 -0.71 -7.76
C ASN A 399 7.62 -1.12 -9.22
N SER A 400 6.64 -1.97 -9.54
CA SER A 400 6.64 -2.72 -10.79
C SER A 400 6.57 -1.85 -12.05
N SER A 401 5.67 -0.88 -12.10
CA SER A 401 5.48 -0.01 -13.26
C SER A 401 6.51 1.13 -13.29
N VAL A 402 6.79 1.73 -12.13
CA VAL A 402 7.72 2.87 -12.02
C VAL A 402 9.18 2.49 -12.27
N LEU A 403 9.59 1.27 -11.89
CA LEU A 403 10.96 0.77 -12.14
C LEU A 403 11.02 -0.14 -13.37
N GLY A 404 9.99 -0.95 -13.61
CA GLY A 404 9.96 -1.92 -14.70
C GLY A 404 11.07 -2.98 -14.61
N GLU A 405 11.03 -3.93 -15.53
CA GLU A 405 12.07 -4.96 -15.63
C GLU A 405 13.47 -4.37 -15.89
N THR A 406 13.55 -3.35 -16.75
CA THR A 406 14.83 -2.71 -17.10
C THR A 406 15.46 -1.96 -15.94
N GLY A 407 14.66 -1.46 -14.99
CA GLY A 407 15.15 -0.82 -13.77
C GLY A 407 15.54 -1.86 -12.73
N ILE A 408 14.63 -2.79 -12.40
CA ILE A 408 14.87 -3.81 -11.37
C ILE A 408 16.09 -4.70 -11.70
N SER A 409 16.31 -5.05 -12.96
CA SER A 409 17.48 -5.84 -13.39
C SER A 409 18.85 -5.16 -13.18
N GLN A 410 18.85 -3.84 -12.90
CA GLN A 410 20.08 -3.09 -12.59
C GLN A 410 20.52 -3.24 -11.14
N ILE A 411 19.69 -3.79 -10.25
CA ILE A 411 20.09 -4.05 -8.86
C ILE A 411 21.20 -5.12 -8.86
N LYS A 412 22.35 -4.78 -8.27
CA LYS A 412 23.56 -5.62 -8.17
C LYS A 412 23.95 -5.97 -6.73
N VAL A 413 23.07 -5.68 -5.78
CA VAL A 413 23.26 -6.01 -4.36
C VAL A 413 22.21 -7.02 -3.93
N PRO A 414 22.52 -7.90 -2.96
CA PRO A 414 21.55 -8.84 -2.41
C PRO A 414 20.22 -8.17 -2.07
N ALA A 415 19.12 -8.81 -2.45
CA ALA A 415 17.78 -8.24 -2.35
C ALA A 415 16.76 -9.26 -1.82
N MET A 416 16.04 -8.90 -0.76
CA MET A 416 14.88 -9.65 -0.27
C MET A 416 13.60 -8.87 -0.56
N LEU A 417 12.65 -9.49 -1.27
CA LEU A 417 11.29 -8.98 -1.45
C LEU A 417 10.34 -9.76 -0.55
N VAL A 418 9.67 -9.09 0.38
CA VAL A 418 8.64 -9.67 1.25
C VAL A 418 7.27 -9.26 0.74
N THR A 419 6.31 -10.19 0.69
CA THR A 419 4.95 -9.96 0.17
C THR A 419 3.88 -10.65 1.01
N GLY A 420 2.78 -9.93 1.26
CA GLY A 420 1.57 -10.48 1.84
C GLY A 420 0.58 -10.94 0.76
N SER A 421 0.09 -12.17 0.85
CA SER A 421 -0.84 -12.72 -0.17
C SER A 421 -2.18 -11.98 -0.26
N GLN A 422 -2.61 -11.30 0.82
CA GLN A 422 -3.86 -10.52 0.89
C GLN A 422 -3.59 -9.01 0.84
N ASP A 423 -2.40 -8.60 0.40
CA ASP A 423 -2.11 -7.20 0.16
C ASP A 423 -2.91 -6.71 -1.07
N ILE A 424 -3.89 -5.84 -0.84
CA ILE A 424 -4.68 -5.22 -1.91
C ILE A 424 -4.15 -3.84 -2.31
N PHE A 425 -3.26 -3.25 -1.50
CA PHE A 425 -2.69 -1.92 -1.74
C PHE A 425 -1.47 -2.01 -2.64
N ALA A 426 -0.62 -3.01 -2.43
CA ALA A 426 0.52 -3.38 -3.26
C ALA A 426 0.43 -4.86 -3.65
N PRO A 427 -0.44 -5.24 -4.60
CA PRO A 427 -0.78 -6.64 -4.84
C PRO A 427 0.42 -7.54 -5.15
N ALA A 428 0.43 -8.71 -4.50
CA ALA A 428 1.55 -9.64 -4.46
C ALA A 428 2.17 -9.94 -5.84
N ILE A 429 1.32 -10.27 -6.80
CA ILE A 429 1.75 -10.68 -8.14
C ILE A 429 2.42 -9.53 -8.90
N PRO A 430 1.73 -8.41 -9.19
CA PRO A 430 2.34 -7.33 -9.96
C PRO A 430 3.53 -6.69 -9.23
N GLU A 431 3.49 -6.54 -7.91
CA GLU A 431 4.44 -5.69 -7.19
C GLU A 431 5.63 -6.43 -6.57
N GLN A 432 5.54 -7.72 -6.23
CA GLN A 432 6.68 -8.43 -5.62
C GLN A 432 7.06 -9.70 -6.37
N ILE A 433 6.10 -10.58 -6.64
CA ILE A 433 6.38 -11.89 -7.27
C ILE A 433 6.91 -11.70 -8.70
N ARG A 434 6.30 -10.84 -9.51
CA ARG A 434 6.78 -10.55 -10.86
C ARG A 434 8.12 -9.79 -10.84
N PRO A 435 8.29 -8.69 -10.09
CA PRO A 435 9.60 -8.02 -10.01
C PRO A 435 10.74 -8.89 -9.48
N PHE A 436 10.47 -9.87 -8.62
CA PHE A 436 11.47 -10.85 -8.19
C PHE A 436 12.08 -11.64 -9.36
N THR A 437 11.28 -11.94 -10.39
CA THR A 437 11.77 -12.62 -11.60
C THR A 437 12.73 -11.77 -12.42
N TRP A 438 12.65 -10.43 -12.28
CA TRP A 438 13.48 -9.47 -13.01
C TRP A 438 14.84 -9.18 -12.34
N LEU A 439 15.00 -9.56 -11.07
CA LEU A 439 16.27 -9.39 -10.36
C LEU A 439 17.35 -10.28 -11.00
N ALA A 440 18.44 -9.65 -11.43
CA ALA A 440 19.61 -10.33 -12.00
C ALA A 440 20.60 -10.82 -10.93
N GLU A 441 20.58 -10.24 -9.73
CA GLU A 441 21.43 -10.65 -8.61
C GLU A 441 21.07 -12.08 -8.14
N PRO A 442 22.04 -13.01 -8.05
CA PRO A 442 21.79 -14.37 -7.59
C PRO A 442 21.44 -14.46 -6.10
N ASN A 443 21.97 -13.58 -5.24
CA ASN A 443 21.61 -13.53 -3.82
C ASN A 443 20.29 -12.78 -3.62
N LYS A 444 19.21 -13.39 -4.08
CA LYS A 444 17.86 -12.83 -3.99
C LYS A 444 16.92 -13.76 -3.25
N TYR A 445 15.96 -13.17 -2.54
CA TYR A 445 14.97 -13.89 -1.75
C TYR A 445 13.57 -13.33 -1.98
N LEU A 446 12.60 -14.21 -2.21
CA LEU A 446 11.17 -13.87 -2.22
C LEU A 446 10.54 -14.55 -1.00
N VAL A 447 9.93 -13.75 -0.14
CA VAL A 447 9.22 -14.22 1.05
C VAL A 447 7.74 -13.93 0.86
N LEU A 448 6.92 -14.97 0.83
CA LEU A 448 5.47 -14.89 0.76
C LEU A 448 4.88 -15.25 2.13
N ILE A 449 4.04 -14.38 2.67
CA ILE A 449 3.30 -14.63 3.91
C ILE A 449 1.81 -14.76 3.56
N GLU A 450 1.25 -15.95 3.79
CA GLU A 450 -0.16 -16.25 3.57
C GLU A 450 -1.04 -15.41 4.51
N ASN A 451 -2.21 -14.99 4.04
CA ASN A 451 -3.17 -14.16 4.77
C ASN A 451 -2.67 -12.79 5.31
N ALA A 452 -1.38 -12.47 5.18
CA ALA A 452 -0.84 -11.16 5.50
C ALA A 452 -1.34 -10.11 4.50
N THR A 453 -1.62 -8.92 5.04
CA THR A 453 -2.11 -7.74 4.31
C THR A 453 -0.97 -6.71 4.17
N HIS A 454 -1.29 -5.55 3.58
CA HIS A 454 -0.34 -4.43 3.52
C HIS A 454 0.15 -3.97 4.90
N PHE A 455 -0.72 -4.09 5.91
CA PHE A 455 -0.53 -3.56 7.25
C PHE A 455 0.07 -4.56 8.23
N SER A 456 0.11 -5.86 7.90
CA SER A 456 0.58 -6.89 8.84
C SER A 456 2.05 -6.72 9.28
N ALA A 457 2.85 -5.91 8.56
CA ALA A 457 4.23 -5.58 8.91
C ALA A 457 4.37 -4.28 9.74
N LEU A 458 3.30 -3.51 9.92
CA LEU A 458 3.34 -2.21 10.57
C LEU A 458 2.84 -2.31 12.00
N GLN A 459 3.63 -1.84 12.95
CA GLN A 459 3.18 -1.68 14.33
C GLN A 459 1.96 -0.74 14.38
N GLU A 460 0.96 -1.08 15.21
CA GLU A 460 -0.27 -0.30 15.32
C GLU A 460 0.01 1.18 15.55
N SER A 461 -0.65 2.02 14.74
CA SER A 461 -0.61 3.47 14.88
C SER A 461 -1.27 3.89 16.21
N THR A 462 -0.66 4.83 16.92
CA THR A 462 -1.31 5.55 18.01
C THR A 462 -2.38 6.51 17.43
N PRO A 463 -3.32 7.00 18.25
CA PRO A 463 -4.26 8.03 17.79
C PRO A 463 -3.57 9.30 17.23
N GLU A 464 -2.34 9.59 17.64
CA GLU A 464 -1.60 10.77 17.19
C GLU A 464 -1.01 10.63 15.79
N ASN A 465 -0.75 9.40 15.32
CA ASN A 465 -0.19 9.13 13.99
C ASN A 465 -1.11 8.31 13.08
N ASN A 466 -2.33 8.02 13.53
CA ASN A 466 -3.35 7.40 12.68
C ASN A 466 -3.96 8.45 11.73
N VAL A 467 -3.57 8.37 10.47
CA VAL A 467 -3.98 9.32 9.42
C VAL A 467 -5.30 8.94 8.76
N LEU A 468 -5.48 7.64 8.49
CA LEU A 468 -6.57 7.11 7.70
C LEU A 468 -7.25 5.99 8.50
N PRO A 469 -8.57 6.06 8.75
CA PRO A 469 -9.28 4.96 9.38
C PRO A 469 -9.26 3.75 8.44
N VAL A 470 -8.40 2.77 8.74
CA VAL A 470 -8.36 1.50 8.02
C VAL A 470 -9.46 0.59 8.57
N PRO A 471 -10.43 0.16 7.73
CA PRO A 471 -11.44 -0.80 8.17
C PRO A 471 -10.80 -2.07 8.73
N SER A 472 -11.33 -2.61 9.83
CA SER A 472 -10.79 -3.81 10.50
C SER A 472 -10.64 -5.00 9.55
N GLY A 473 -11.57 -5.16 8.59
CA GLY A 473 -11.50 -6.20 7.57
C GLY A 473 -10.29 -6.12 6.61
N LEU A 474 -9.57 -4.98 6.57
CA LEU A 474 -8.37 -4.81 5.76
C LEU A 474 -7.07 -5.03 6.54
N LEU A 475 -7.12 -5.14 7.87
CA LEU A 475 -5.94 -5.37 8.71
C LEU A 475 -5.46 -6.83 8.60
N GLY A 476 -6.39 -7.77 8.42
CA GLY A 476 -6.10 -9.20 8.37
C GLY A 476 -6.04 -9.84 9.75
N PRO A 477 -5.41 -11.03 9.89
CA PRO A 477 -5.23 -11.71 11.17
C PRO A 477 -4.22 -10.96 12.06
N ASP A 478 -4.06 -11.42 13.31
CA ASP A 478 -3.08 -10.88 14.27
C ASP A 478 -1.67 -10.79 13.63
N PRO A 479 -1.04 -9.59 13.60
CA PRO A 479 0.26 -9.38 12.95
C PRO A 479 1.46 -9.88 13.77
N ALA A 480 1.30 -10.33 15.02
CA ALA A 480 2.42 -10.75 15.88
C ALA A 480 3.35 -11.83 15.25
N PRO A 481 2.84 -12.84 14.51
CA PRO A 481 3.71 -13.77 13.78
C PRO A 481 4.53 -13.08 12.68
N VAL A 482 3.95 -12.12 11.94
CA VAL A 482 4.66 -11.37 10.90
C VAL A 482 5.82 -10.56 11.49
N TYR A 483 5.62 -9.90 12.63
CA TYR A 483 6.71 -9.21 13.33
C TYR A 483 7.83 -10.17 13.69
N SER A 484 7.49 -11.36 14.19
CA SER A 484 8.45 -12.40 14.56
C SER A 484 9.25 -12.91 13.34
N TYR A 485 8.60 -13.06 12.19
CA TYR A 485 9.27 -13.47 10.94
C TYR A 485 10.22 -12.40 10.45
N LEU A 486 9.76 -11.15 10.40
CA LEU A 486 10.59 -10.03 9.93
C LEU A 486 11.79 -9.79 10.86
N LYS A 487 11.63 -9.98 12.16
CA LYS A 487 12.74 -9.99 13.12
C LYS A 487 13.79 -11.04 12.79
N ALA A 488 13.38 -12.30 12.62
CA ALA A 488 14.29 -13.39 12.30
C ALA A 488 14.97 -13.22 10.93
N LEU A 489 14.18 -12.92 9.90
CA LEU A 489 14.68 -12.79 8.52
C LEU A 489 15.54 -11.55 8.32
N SER A 490 15.26 -10.43 8.98
CA SER A 490 16.11 -9.24 8.88
C SER A 490 17.50 -9.47 9.44
N VAL A 491 17.61 -10.15 10.60
CA VAL A 491 18.91 -10.56 11.16
C VAL A 491 19.61 -11.52 10.21
N ALA A 492 18.95 -12.62 9.83
CA ALA A 492 19.54 -13.63 8.96
C ALA A 492 20.03 -13.05 7.63
N PHE A 493 19.21 -12.19 7.01
CA PHE A 493 19.51 -11.56 5.74
C PHE A 493 20.69 -10.60 5.84
N MET A 494 20.71 -9.71 6.85
CA MET A 494 21.78 -8.74 7.02
C MET A 494 23.09 -9.41 7.44
N GLU A 495 23.07 -10.36 8.38
CA GLU A 495 24.26 -11.14 8.74
C GLU A 495 24.86 -11.85 7.52
N THR A 496 24.03 -12.55 6.75
CA THR A 496 24.50 -13.32 5.59
C THR A 496 25.01 -12.42 4.46
N ASN A 497 24.28 -11.35 4.12
CA ASN A 497 24.50 -10.61 2.87
C ASN A 497 25.20 -9.25 3.06
N LEU A 498 25.14 -8.66 4.25
CA LEU A 498 25.86 -7.42 4.58
C LEU A 498 27.22 -7.71 5.21
N LEU A 499 27.28 -8.73 6.08
CA LEU A 499 28.48 -9.08 6.84
C LEU A 499 29.21 -10.32 6.31
N ASN A 500 28.64 -11.04 5.33
CA ASN A 500 29.16 -12.31 4.82
C ASN A 500 29.30 -13.38 5.92
N ASN A 501 28.38 -13.39 6.88
CA ASN A 501 28.37 -14.35 7.97
C ASN A 501 27.59 -15.61 7.59
N ASP A 502 28.31 -16.63 7.10
CA ASP A 502 27.72 -17.87 6.60
C ASP A 502 27.00 -18.70 7.68
N GLU A 503 27.24 -18.45 8.98
CA GLU A 503 26.50 -19.11 10.06
C GLU A 503 24.99 -18.83 10.00
N TYR A 504 24.60 -17.70 9.38
CA TYR A 504 23.22 -17.28 9.24
C TYR A 504 22.54 -17.75 7.95
N ARG A 505 23.31 -18.28 6.99
CA ARG A 505 22.80 -18.76 5.70
C ARG A 505 21.73 -19.87 5.83
N PRO A 506 21.81 -20.83 6.78
CA PRO A 506 20.74 -21.80 7.02
C PRO A 506 19.36 -21.22 7.31
N TYR A 507 19.29 -20.01 7.88
CA TYR A 507 18.03 -19.33 8.21
C TYR A 507 17.37 -18.69 6.97
N LEU A 508 18.06 -18.66 5.83
CA LEU A 508 17.54 -18.15 4.55
C LEU A 508 17.18 -19.29 3.60
N GLN A 509 16.58 -20.36 4.13
CA GLN A 509 16.15 -21.54 3.38
C GLN A 509 14.66 -21.83 3.64
N PRO A 510 13.96 -22.51 2.70
CA PRO A 510 12.56 -22.90 2.88
C PRO A 510 12.31 -23.65 4.20
N ALA A 511 13.21 -24.56 4.59
CA ALA A 511 13.10 -25.33 5.83
C ALA A 511 12.99 -24.47 7.10
N TYR A 512 13.76 -23.37 7.20
CA TYR A 512 13.66 -22.47 8.36
C TYR A 512 12.30 -21.75 8.38
N THR A 513 11.85 -21.25 7.22
CA THR A 513 10.57 -20.57 7.13
C THR A 513 9.39 -21.49 7.48
N GLN A 514 9.47 -22.76 7.08
CA GLN A 514 8.49 -23.77 7.49
C GLN A 514 8.54 -24.04 9.00
N TYR A 515 9.75 -24.12 9.59
CA TYR A 515 9.94 -24.35 11.03
C TYR A 515 9.32 -23.24 11.90
N ILE A 516 9.46 -21.97 11.51
CA ILE A 516 8.94 -20.85 12.30
C ILE A 516 7.50 -20.43 11.95
N SER A 517 6.93 -20.97 10.87
CA SER A 517 5.58 -20.62 10.39
C SER A 517 4.49 -20.93 11.42
N GLN A 518 3.46 -20.07 11.46
CA GLN A 518 2.32 -20.17 12.35
C GLN A 518 1.06 -19.89 11.53
N ALA A 519 0.11 -20.82 11.55
CA ALA A 519 -1.17 -20.63 10.89
C ALA A 519 -1.99 -19.51 11.57
N PRO A 520 -2.76 -18.70 10.81
CA PRO A 520 -3.00 -18.79 9.37
C PRO A 520 -1.97 -18.04 8.50
N LEU A 521 -0.87 -17.56 9.09
CA LEU A 521 0.16 -16.72 8.45
C LEU A 521 1.38 -17.55 8.01
N ASN A 522 1.15 -18.66 7.32
CA ASN A 522 2.22 -19.53 6.85
C ASN A 522 3.18 -18.78 5.93
N MET A 523 4.48 -19.05 6.06
CA MET A 523 5.53 -18.36 5.33
C MET A 523 6.24 -19.30 4.36
N THR A 524 6.49 -18.80 3.16
CA THR A 524 7.24 -19.48 2.10
C THR A 524 8.41 -18.61 1.67
N LEU A 525 9.60 -19.18 1.58
CA LEU A 525 10.79 -18.51 1.04
C LEU A 525 11.24 -19.19 -0.26
N LEU A 526 11.61 -18.39 -1.25
CA LEU A 526 12.25 -18.84 -2.49
C LEU A 526 13.54 -18.06 -2.73
N SER A 527 14.59 -18.72 -3.22
CA SER A 527 15.83 -18.08 -3.67
C SER A 527 15.89 -17.86 -5.18
N SER A 528 14.97 -18.49 -5.94
CA SER A 528 14.88 -18.34 -7.40
C SER A 528 13.44 -18.52 -7.90
N LEU A 529 13.12 -17.81 -8.98
CA LEU A 529 11.88 -17.92 -9.74
C LEU A 529 12.11 -17.26 -11.11
N SER A 530 11.80 -17.97 -12.20
CA SER A 530 11.90 -17.42 -13.56
C SER A 530 10.56 -16.82 -14.04
N THR A 531 10.64 -15.95 -15.04
CA THR A 531 9.47 -15.37 -15.70
C THR A 531 8.59 -16.46 -16.34
N GLU A 532 9.20 -17.50 -16.91
CA GLU A 532 8.51 -18.64 -17.54
C GLU A 532 7.77 -19.48 -16.50
N GLN A 533 8.42 -19.76 -15.37
CA GLN A 533 7.82 -20.49 -14.24
C GLN A 533 6.58 -19.75 -13.72
N LEU A 534 6.68 -18.43 -13.52
CA LEU A 534 5.55 -17.61 -13.10
C LEU A 534 4.45 -17.59 -14.17
N ALA A 535 4.79 -17.41 -15.44
CA ALA A 535 3.81 -17.40 -16.53
C ALA A 535 3.05 -18.75 -16.64
N GLN A 536 3.75 -19.87 -16.42
CA GLN A 536 3.13 -21.19 -16.39
C GLN A 536 2.16 -21.35 -15.21
N ALA A 537 2.51 -20.82 -14.03
CA ALA A 537 1.63 -20.83 -12.86
C ALA A 537 0.31 -20.10 -13.12
N LEU A 538 0.39 -18.90 -13.71
CA LEU A 538 -0.78 -18.06 -14.01
C LEU A 538 -1.67 -18.66 -15.12
N LYS A 539 -1.07 -19.25 -16.17
CA LYS A 539 -1.82 -19.97 -17.22
C LYS A 539 -2.57 -21.20 -16.71
N ASN A 540 -2.00 -21.92 -15.73
CA ASN A 540 -2.63 -23.10 -15.15
C ASN A 540 -3.78 -22.75 -14.18
N GLY A 541 -3.74 -21.56 -13.56
CA GLY A 541 -4.82 -21.03 -12.73
C GLY A 541 -6.08 -20.69 -13.54
N THR A 542 -5.90 -20.17 -14.75
CA THR A 542 -7.00 -19.81 -15.66
C THR A 542 -7.73 -21.03 -16.25
N ASN A 543 -7.04 -22.15 -16.48
CA ASN A 543 -7.62 -23.36 -17.10
C ASN A 543 -8.32 -24.34 -16.14
N LYS A 544 -8.20 -24.18 -14.81
CA LYS A 544 -8.66 -25.19 -13.84
C LYS A 544 -10.17 -25.23 -13.55
N LYS A 545 -11.00 -24.40 -14.19
CA LYS A 545 -12.47 -24.38 -13.99
C LYS A 545 -13.32 -24.25 -15.26
N SER A 546 -12.75 -24.41 -16.45
CA SER A 546 -13.51 -24.52 -17.71
C SER A 546 -14.01 -25.94 -17.99
N LYS A 547 -14.16 -26.78 -16.95
CA LYS A 547 -14.79 -28.10 -17.01
C LYS A 547 -15.86 -28.23 -15.93
#